data_AF-A0A7D9E490-F1
#
_entry.id   AF-A0A7D9E490-F1
#
_cell.length_a   1.000
_cell.length_b   1.000
_cell.length_c   1.000
_cell.angle_alpha   90.00
_cell.angle_beta   90.00
_cell.angle_gamma   90.00
#
_symmetry.space_group_name_H-M   'P 1'
#
loop_
_entity.id
_entity.type
_entity.pdbx_description
1 polymer ?
#
loop_
_entity_poly.entity_id
_entity_poly.type
_entity_poly.pdbx_seq_one_letter_code
_entity_poly.pdbx_strand_id
1 'polypeptide(L)'
;EKEPFEQFLTKLKIEVKDCGYKDRDEMVRDRVVIGCYSQKGREKLIQEGSELVLEKAVDIARTQEMSNTQLQSMAPEDKNY
;
A
#
# COMPACT_ATOMS: atom_id res chain seq x y z
N GLU A 1 2.24 13.80 5.55
CA GLU A 1 2.50 12.82 6.63
C GLU A 1 2.43 11.41 6.05
N LYS A 2 3.21 10.46 6.58
CA LYS A 2 3.01 9.03 6.31
C LYS A 2 1.92 8.52 7.25
N GLU A 3 0.70 8.37 6.75
CA GLU A 3 -0.35 7.66 7.50
C GLU A 3 -0.19 6.14 7.34
N PRO A 4 -0.64 5.32 8.32
CA PRO A 4 -0.69 3.87 8.17
C PRO A 4 -1.54 3.44 6.98
N PHE A 5 -1.15 2.35 6.31
CA PHE A 5 -1.80 1.88 5.10
C PHE A 5 -3.31 1.61 5.29
N GLU A 6 -3.72 1.07 6.43
CA GLU A 6 -5.14 0.82 6.72
C GLU A 6 -5.98 2.10 6.84
N GLN A 7 -5.39 3.18 7.38
CA GLN A 7 -6.07 4.48 7.45
C GLN A 7 -6.23 5.07 6.06
N PHE A 8 -5.16 5.03 5.25
CA PHE A 8 -5.18 5.43 3.85
C PHE A 8 -6.27 4.66 3.06
N LEU A 9 -6.28 3.32 3.16
CA LEU A 9 -7.23 2.48 2.45
C LEU A 9 -8.67 2.75 2.88
N THR A 10 -8.91 2.98 4.17
CA THR A 10 -10.25 3.29 4.70
C THR A 10 -10.75 4.62 4.15
N LYS A 11 -9.92 5.68 4.20
CA LYS A 11 -10.26 6.99 3.64
C LYS A 11 -10.55 6.90 2.16
N LEU A 12 -9.67 6.24 1.41
CA LEU A 12 -9.82 6.02 -0.01
C LEU A 12 -11.14 5.30 -0.35
N LYS A 13 -11.47 4.22 0.37
CA LYS A 13 -12.73 3.48 0.17
C LYS A 13 -13.98 4.30 0.51
N ILE A 14 -13.87 5.32 1.37
CA ILE A 14 -14.98 6.23 1.65
C ILE A 14 -15.11 7.24 0.52
N GLU A 15 -14.00 7.87 0.12
CA GLU A 15 -13.97 8.90 -0.91
C GLU A 15 -14.50 8.41 -2.26
N VAL A 16 -14.14 7.20 -2.69
CA VAL A 16 -14.59 6.65 -3.98
C VAL A 16 -16.08 6.34 -4.04
N LYS A 17 -16.80 6.29 -2.91
CA LYS A 17 -18.24 5.92 -2.88
C LYS A 17 -19.09 6.92 -3.66
N ASP A 18 -18.74 8.19 -3.58
CA ASP A 18 -19.54 9.30 -4.11
C ASP A 18 -19.05 9.78 -5.49
N CYS A 19 -18.03 9.13 -6.06
CA CYS A 19 -17.42 9.55 -7.32
C CYS A 19 -18.13 9.01 -8.58
N GLY A 20 -19.11 8.11 -8.46
CA GLY A 20 -19.84 7.56 -9.61
C GLY A 20 -19.00 6.68 -10.54
N TYR A 21 -17.88 6.12 -10.06
CA TYR A 21 -17.02 5.25 -10.86
C TYR A 21 -17.74 3.96 -11.27
N LYS A 22 -17.53 3.54 -12.53
CA LYS A 22 -18.06 2.29 -13.08
C LYS A 22 -17.50 1.07 -12.36
N ASP A 23 -16.19 1.08 -12.13
CA ASP A 23 -15.49 0.07 -11.34
C ASP A 23 -14.74 0.77 -10.20
N ARG A 24 -15.27 0.63 -8.99
CA ARG A 24 -14.67 1.24 -7.80
C ARG A 24 -13.42 0.50 -7.37
N ASP A 25 -13.37 -0.81 -7.57
CA ASP A 25 -12.25 -1.62 -7.11
C ASP A 25 -11.02 -1.36 -7.99
N GLU A 26 -11.22 -1.15 -9.29
CA GLU A 26 -10.19 -0.67 -10.21
C GLU A 26 -9.60 0.67 -9.76
N MET A 27 -10.45 1.65 -9.44
CA MET A 27 -10.00 2.97 -9.00
C MET A 27 -9.26 2.93 -7.67
N VAL A 28 -9.74 2.13 -6.71
CA VAL A 28 -9.05 1.94 -5.43
C VAL A 28 -7.70 1.25 -5.66
N ARG A 29 -7.65 0.21 -6.50
CA ARG A 29 -6.40 -0.49 -6.86
C ARG A 29 -5.39 0.48 -7.43
N ASP A 30 -5.76 1.24 -8.46
CA ASP A 30 -4.84 2.16 -9.13
C ASP A 30 -4.35 3.25 -8.17
N ARG A 31 -5.25 3.75 -7.31
CA ARG A 31 -4.89 4.73 -6.29
C ARG A 31 -3.98 4.13 -5.20
N VAL A 32 -4.10 2.85 -4.87
CA VAL A 32 -3.15 2.14 -4.00
C VAL A 32 -1.77 2.05 -4.66
N VAL A 33 -1.68 1.76 -5.96
CA VAL A 33 -0.39 1.74 -6.68
C VAL A 33 0.29 3.10 -6.65
N ILE A 34 -0.46 4.16 -6.95
CA ILE A 34 0.05 5.54 -6.96
C ILE A 34 0.39 6.04 -5.55
N GLY A 35 -0.48 5.76 -4.58
CA GLY A 35 -0.38 6.18 -3.19
C GLY A 35 0.63 5.39 -2.36
N CYS A 36 1.15 4.27 -2.87
CA CYS A 36 2.18 3.50 -2.18
C CYS A 36 3.46 4.33 -2.04
N TYR A 37 3.80 4.69 -0.80
CA TYR A 37 4.99 5.48 -0.47
C TYR A 37 6.30 4.68 -0.58
N SER A 38 6.24 3.35 -0.46
CA SER A 38 7.42 2.49 -0.58
C SER A 38 7.74 2.26 -2.05
N GLN A 39 8.92 2.68 -2.51
CA GLN A 39 9.38 2.39 -3.87
C GLN A 39 9.36 0.89 -4.16
N LYS A 40 9.89 0.07 -3.24
CA LYS A 40 9.87 -1.40 -3.34
C LYS A 40 8.46 -1.97 -3.38
N GLY A 41 7.54 -1.37 -2.63
CA GLY A 41 6.12 -1.77 -2.66
C GLY A 41 5.47 -1.43 -4.00
N ARG A 42 5.73 -0.24 -4.53
CA ARG A 42 5.24 0.20 -5.84
C ARG A 42 5.79 -0.67 -6.98
N GLU A 43 7.09 -0.98 -6.96
CA GLU A 43 7.71 -1.87 -7.95
C GLU A 43 7.04 -3.24 -7.97
N LYS A 44 6.79 -3.84 -6.81
CA LYS A 44 6.05 -5.11 -6.70
C LYS A 44 4.64 -5.02 -7.26
N LEU A 45 3.92 -3.94 -6.93
CA LEU A 45 2.56 -3.73 -7.45
C LEU A 45 2.56 -3.60 -8.98
N ILE A 46 3.53 -2.89 -9.56
CA ILE A 46 3.65 -2.73 -11.02
C ILE A 46 4.01 -4.05 -11.70
N GLN A 47 4.83 -4.89 -11.06
CA GLN A 47 5.23 -6.20 -11.60
C GLN A 47 4.08 -7.19 -11.75
N GLU A 48 3.00 -7.03 -10.97
CA GLU A 48 1.78 -7.84 -11.12
C GLU A 48 1.06 -7.57 -12.45
N GLY A 49 1.31 -6.42 -13.09
CA GLY A 49 0.80 -6.12 -14.43
C GLY A 49 -0.73 -6.16 -14.52
N SER A 50 -1.24 -6.79 -15.58
CA SER A 50 -2.68 -6.91 -15.86
C SER A 50 -3.43 -7.76 -14.84
N GLU A 51 -2.75 -8.65 -14.14
CA GLU A 51 -3.35 -9.58 -13.18
C GLU A 51 -3.54 -8.95 -11.80
N LEU A 52 -3.13 -7.69 -11.63
CA LEU A 52 -3.32 -6.98 -10.37
C LEU A 52 -4.81 -6.69 -10.13
N VAL A 53 -5.35 -7.33 -9.09
CA VAL A 53 -6.67 -7.05 -8.53
C VAL A 53 -6.54 -6.31 -7.19
N LEU A 54 -7.62 -5.65 -6.77
CA LEU A 54 -7.64 -4.85 -5.54
C LEU A 54 -7.16 -5.62 -4.30
N GLU A 55 -7.65 -6.85 -4.11
CA GLU A 55 -7.27 -7.71 -2.98
C GLU A 55 -5.75 -7.91 -2.92
N LYS A 56 -5.14 -8.30 -4.04
CA LYS A 56 -3.70 -8.51 -4.15
C LYS A 56 -2.91 -7.22 -3.92
N ALA A 57 -3.40 -6.08 -4.43
CA ALA A 57 -2.76 -4.80 -4.21
C ALA A 57 -2.74 -4.41 -2.72
N VAL A 58 -3.86 -4.62 -2.04
CA VAL A 58 -4.01 -4.40 -0.60
C VAL A 58 -3.08 -5.30 0.20
N ASP A 59 -2.99 -6.59 -0.14
CA ASP A 59 -2.14 -7.53 0.56
C ASP A 59 -0.65 -7.25 0.38
N ILE A 60 -0.23 -6.88 -0.84
CA ILE A 60 1.16 -6.47 -1.11
C ILE A 60 1.50 -5.23 -0.29
N ALA A 61 0.67 -4.19 -0.32
CA ALA A 61 0.92 -2.94 0.37
C ALA A 61 0.97 -3.12 1.90
N ARG A 62 0.00 -3.86 2.47
CA ARG A 62 -0.03 -4.21 3.90
C ARG A 62 1.20 -5.00 4.32
N THR A 63 1.55 -6.05 3.56
CA THR A 63 2.71 -6.89 3.85
C THR A 63 4.01 -6.08 3.81
N GLN A 64 4.12 -5.13 2.88
CA GLN A 64 5.28 -4.23 2.81
C GLN A 64 5.39 -3.33 4.05
N GLU A 65 4.30 -2.74 4.51
CA GLU A 65 4.30 -1.91 5.73
C GLU A 65 4.69 -2.72 6.97
N MET A 66 4.11 -3.91 7.14
CA MET A 66 4.44 -4.83 8.23
C MET A 66 5.90 -5.27 8.18
N SER A 67 6.38 -5.67 6.99
CA SER A 67 7.77 -6.11 6.80
C SER A 67 8.77 -5.00 7.11
N ASN A 68 8.48 -3.76 6.70
CA ASN A 68 9.34 -2.61 7.02
C ASN A 68 9.38 -2.34 8.52
N THR A 69 8.22 -2.41 9.19
CA THR A 69 8.14 -2.23 10.64
C THR A 69 8.94 -3.31 11.39
N GLN A 70 8.81 -4.57 10.96
CA GLN A 70 9.57 -5.68 11.54
C GLN A 70 11.08 -5.50 11.31
N LEU A 71 11.52 -5.18 10.10
CA LEU A 71 12.93 -4.93 9.79
C LEU A 71 13.52 -3.78 10.62
N GLN A 72 12.75 -2.71 10.86
CA GLN A 72 13.18 -1.61 11.73
C GLN A 72 13.37 -2.05 13.17
N SER A 73 12.49 -2.93 13.69
CA SER A 73 12.62 -3.47 15.05
C SER A 73 13.80 -4.44 15.21
N MET A 74 14.28 -5.03 14.10
CA MET A 74 15.42 -5.93 14.07
C MET A 74 16.76 -5.22 13.84
N ALA A 75 16.75 -3.92 13.52
CA ALA A 75 17.98 -3.16 13.31
C ALA A 75 18.79 -3.14 14.63
N PRO A 76 20.05 -3.60 14.63
CA PRO A 76 20.87 -3.57 15.83
C PRO A 76 21.02 -2.12 16.31
N GLU A 77 20.90 -1.91 17.62
CA GLU A 77 21.32 -0.66 18.23
C GLU A 77 22.83 -0.53 17.96
N ASP A 78 23.23 0.39 17.08
CA ASP A 78 24.63 0.79 16.93
C ASP A 78 25.10 1.39 18.27
N LYS A 79 25.50 0.50 19.19
CA LYS A 79 26.20 0.86 20.41
C LYS A 79 27.62 1.20 20.02
N ASN A 80 27.81 2.47 19.68
CA ASN A 80 29.09 3.16 19.62
C ASN A 80 29.88 2.80 20.90
N TYR A 81 30.97 2.06 20.73
CA TYR A 81 32.02 1.85 21.72
C TYR A 81 33.34 2.34 21.14
#